data_AF-A0A1J5FPX2-F1
#
_entry.id   AF-A0A1J5FPX2-F1
#
_cell.length_a   1.000
_cell.length_b   1.000
_cell.length_c   1.000
_cell.angle_alpha   90.00
_cell.angle_beta   90.00
_cell.angle_gamma   90.00
#
_symmetry.space_group_name_H-M   'P 1'
#
loop_
_entity.id
_entity.type
_entity.pdbx_description
1 polymer ?
#
loop_
_entity_poly.entity_id
_entity_poly.type
_entity_poly.pdbx_seq_one_letter_code
_entity_poly.pdbx_strand_id
1 'polypeptide(L)'
;MNIKNIMPALVSGFGAAVITTIPGMNSLGCCLLAPIAGGTAVFLHHKLNNIHPPISGKTGSLMGLSTGVFIALFAVLFETMITLIFKSNDFVEALPQMEITIKELGDIPIFDSAIDLYKQMAKEIRTTGFSATYTFSMLFSYIIMYGVFGLIGGLLGMIFVNKRA
;
A
#
# COMPACT_ATOMS: atom_id res chain seq x y z
N MET A 1 -16.63 -16.81 6.76
CA MET A 1 -16.63 -15.34 6.88
C MET A 1 -17.49 -14.80 5.74
N ASN A 2 -18.65 -14.22 6.03
CA ASN A 2 -19.65 -13.86 5.00
C ASN A 2 -19.17 -12.72 4.09
N ILE A 3 -19.47 -12.80 2.79
CA ILE A 3 -19.10 -11.80 1.75
C ILE A 3 -19.52 -10.37 2.13
N LYS A 4 -20.65 -10.20 2.85
CA LYS A 4 -21.10 -8.90 3.39
C LYS A 4 -20.09 -8.24 4.34
N ASN A 5 -19.23 -9.02 5.01
CA ASN A 5 -18.25 -8.50 5.95
C ASN A 5 -16.94 -8.08 5.28
N ILE A 6 -16.63 -8.56 4.08
CA ILE A 6 -15.41 -8.23 3.34
C ILE A 6 -15.64 -7.05 2.38
N MET A 7 -16.87 -6.84 1.90
CA MET A 7 -17.23 -5.69 1.04
C MET A 7 -16.74 -4.34 1.57
N PRO A 8 -16.86 -4.00 2.88
CA PRO A 8 -16.38 -2.72 3.39
C PRO A 8 -14.87 -2.54 3.24
N ALA A 9 -14.10 -3.59 3.56
CA ALA A 9 -12.65 -3.61 3.44
C ALA A 9 -12.19 -3.58 1.98
N LEU A 10 -12.95 -4.23 1.08
CA LEU A 10 -12.68 -4.22 -0.35
C LEU A 10 -12.93 -2.83 -0.96
N VAL A 11 -14.07 -2.20 -0.63
CA VAL A 11 -14.45 -0.89 -1.17
C VAL A 11 -13.58 0.23 -0.61
N SER A 12 -13.29 0.22 0.69
CA SER A 12 -12.39 1.21 1.29
C SER A 12 -10.95 1.01 0.80
N GLY A 13 -10.51 -0.24 0.64
CA GLY A 13 -9.20 -0.57 0.10
C GLY A 13 -9.03 -0.16 -1.36
N PHE A 14 -10.05 -0.37 -2.19
CA PHE A 14 -10.05 0.07 -3.60
C PHE A 14 -10.04 1.60 -3.70
N GLY A 15 -10.90 2.29 -2.94
CA GLY A 15 -10.94 3.75 -2.95
C GLY A 15 -9.62 4.38 -2.50
N ALA A 16 -8.99 3.82 -1.47
CA ALA A 16 -7.67 4.26 -1.04
C ALA A 16 -6.60 3.98 -2.11
N ALA A 17 -6.60 2.79 -2.72
CA ALA A 17 -5.64 2.43 -3.76
C ALA A 17 -5.71 3.35 -4.99
N VAL A 18 -6.92 3.75 -5.42
CA VAL A 18 -7.10 4.69 -6.54
C VAL A 18 -6.54 6.07 -6.20
N ILE A 19 -6.77 6.57 -4.98
CA ILE A 19 -6.26 7.88 -4.56
C ILE A 19 -4.73 7.84 -4.40
N THR A 20 -4.17 6.76 -3.87
CA THR A 20 -2.72 6.62 -3.74
C THR A 20 -2.03 6.51 -5.10
N THR A 21 -2.68 5.90 -6.11
CA THR A 21 -2.11 5.75 -7.46
C THR A 21 -1.77 7.10 -8.13
N ILE A 22 -2.37 8.22 -7.70
CA ILE A 22 -2.09 9.54 -8.28
C ILE A 22 -0.68 10.01 -7.86
N PRO A 23 0.26 10.20 -8.82
CA PRO A 23 1.60 10.70 -8.51
C PRO A 23 1.51 12.09 -7.87
N GLY A 24 2.19 12.25 -6.71
CA GLY A 24 2.11 13.45 -5.86
C GLY A 24 1.49 13.21 -4.48
N MET A 25 0.66 12.18 -4.29
CA MET A 25 0.06 11.84 -2.99
C MET A 25 0.55 10.50 -2.39
N ASN A 26 1.42 9.77 -3.10
CA ASN A 26 1.96 8.48 -2.68
C ASN A 26 2.60 8.49 -1.27
N SER A 27 3.32 9.56 -0.92
CA SER A 27 3.95 9.72 0.41
C SER A 27 2.92 9.80 1.56
N LEU A 28 1.72 10.33 1.30
CA LEU A 28 0.63 10.41 2.28
C LEU A 28 -0.24 9.14 2.29
N GLY A 29 -0.05 8.26 1.30
CA GLY A 29 -0.82 7.04 1.10
C GLY A 29 -0.70 6.06 2.26
N CYS A 30 0.53 5.70 2.61
CA CYS A 30 0.77 4.68 3.62
C CYS A 30 0.42 5.13 5.05
N CYS A 31 0.69 6.39 5.39
CA CYS A 31 0.57 6.88 6.77
C CYS A 31 -0.77 7.51 7.11
N LEU A 32 -1.51 8.05 6.12
CA LEU A 32 -2.75 8.79 6.38
C LEU A 32 -3.96 8.12 5.72
N LEU A 33 -3.85 7.72 4.45
CA LEU A 33 -4.96 7.09 3.74
C LEU A 33 -5.21 5.66 4.23
N ALA A 34 -4.17 4.87 4.51
CA ALA A 34 -4.34 3.51 5.00
C ALA A 34 -5.04 3.44 6.38
N PRO A 35 -4.70 4.30 7.37
CA PRO A 35 -5.43 4.32 8.62
C PRO A 35 -6.88 4.81 8.48
N ILE A 36 -7.13 5.81 7.63
CA ILE A 36 -8.49 6.32 7.35
C ILE A 36 -9.35 5.24 6.66
N ALA A 37 -8.77 4.50 5.71
CA ALA A 37 -9.43 3.38 5.04
C ALA A 37 -9.75 2.23 6.00
N GLY A 38 -8.83 1.92 6.92
CA GLY A 38 -9.05 0.94 8.00
C GLY A 38 -10.15 1.38 8.97
N GLY A 39 -10.18 2.67 9.34
CA GLY A 39 -11.20 3.22 10.23
C GLY A 39 -12.60 3.26 9.60
N THR A 40 -12.69 3.65 8.33
CA THR A 40 -13.94 3.67 7.57
C THR A 40 -14.48 2.27 7.29
N ALA A 41 -13.63 1.26 7.09
CA ALA A 41 -14.04 -0.14 6.97
C ALA A 41 -14.74 -0.64 8.23
N VAL A 42 -14.21 -0.31 9.42
CA VAL A 42 -14.80 -0.68 10.72
C VAL A 42 -16.10 0.08 10.98
N PHE A 43 -16.15 1.37 10.64
CA PHE A 43 -17.38 2.17 10.75
C PHE A 43 -18.51 1.63 9.86
N LEU A 44 -18.20 1.27 8.61
CA LEU A 44 -19.18 0.74 7.67
C LEU A 44 -19.63 -0.67 8.06
N HIS A 45 -18.73 -1.49 8.63
CA HIS A 45 -19.09 -2.78 9.20
C HIS A 45 -20.06 -2.67 10.38
N HIS A 46 -19.87 -1.69 11.26
CA HIS A 46 -20.80 -1.39 12.35
C HIS A 46 -22.17 -0.96 11.81
N LYS A 47 -22.20 -0.08 10.81
CA LYS A 47 -23.44 0.42 10.19
C LYS A 47 -24.22 -0.67 9.45
N LEU A 48 -23.53 -1.63 8.83
CA LEU A 48 -24.16 -2.71 8.06
C LEU A 48 -24.70 -3.86 8.92
N ASN A 49 -24.06 -4.16 10.06
CA ASN A 49 -24.45 -5.30 10.89
C ASN A 49 -25.31 -4.93 12.12
N ASN A 50 -25.62 -3.63 12.35
CA ASN A 50 -26.41 -3.16 13.51
C ASN A 50 -25.96 -3.80 14.85
N ILE A 51 -24.66 -4.04 14.98
CA ILE A 51 -24.09 -4.74 16.15
C ILE A 51 -24.10 -3.76 17.32
N HIS A 52 -24.80 -4.12 18.40
CA HIS A 52 -24.68 -3.38 19.65
C HIS A 52 -23.25 -3.51 20.17
N PRO A 53 -22.61 -2.40 20.61
CA PRO A 53 -21.26 -2.42 21.17
C PRO A 53 -21.13 -3.44 22.31
N PRO A 54 -19.95 -4.07 22.54
CA PRO A 54 -18.64 -3.68 22.00
C PRO A 54 -18.13 -4.56 20.84
N ILE A 55 -17.44 -3.94 19.88
CA ILE A 55 -16.65 -4.67 18.87
C ILE A 55 -15.44 -5.31 19.56
N SER A 56 -15.08 -6.54 19.19
CA SER A 56 -13.88 -7.21 19.73
C SER A 56 -12.60 -6.72 19.04
N GLY A 57 -11.53 -6.53 19.80
CA GLY A 57 -10.24 -6.04 19.27
C GLY A 57 -9.67 -6.92 18.17
N LYS A 58 -10.00 -8.22 18.20
CA LYS A 58 -9.66 -9.19 17.16
C LYS A 58 -10.36 -8.89 15.83
N THR A 59 -11.59 -8.40 15.86
CA THR A 59 -12.36 -8.06 14.64
C THR A 59 -11.84 -6.78 14.01
N GLY A 60 -11.53 -5.75 14.81
CA GLY A 60 -10.96 -4.50 14.33
C GLY A 60 -9.58 -4.68 13.68
N SER A 61 -8.69 -5.47 14.29
CA SER A 61 -7.37 -5.75 13.72
C SER A 61 -7.43 -6.60 12.46
N LEU A 62 -8.29 -7.63 12.41
CA LEU A 62 -8.46 -8.47 11.22
C LEU A 62 -9.02 -7.67 10.03
N MET A 63 -9.94 -6.75 10.32
CA MET A 63 -10.56 -5.91 9.30
C MET A 63 -9.58 -4.83 8.79
N GLY A 64 -8.76 -4.26 9.67
CA GLY A 64 -7.68 -3.35 9.29
C GLY A 64 -6.60 -4.03 8.44
N LEU A 65 -6.13 -5.21 8.84
CA LEU A 65 -5.11 -5.96 8.12
C LEU A 65 -5.61 -6.41 6.74
N SER A 66 -6.84 -6.93 6.65
CA SER A 66 -7.43 -7.30 5.35
C SER A 66 -7.57 -6.09 4.42
N THR A 67 -8.01 -4.93 4.95
CA THR A 67 -8.06 -3.69 4.17
C THR A 67 -6.66 -3.29 3.67
N GLY A 68 -5.63 -3.36 4.50
CA GLY A 68 -4.24 -3.07 4.12
C GLY A 68 -3.71 -3.98 3.00
N VAL A 69 -4.02 -5.28 3.05
CA VAL A 69 -3.66 -6.24 1.99
C VAL A 69 -4.37 -5.91 0.68
N PHE A 70 -5.66 -5.55 0.73
CA PHE A 70 -6.37 -5.13 -0.48
C PHE A 70 -5.80 -3.85 -1.08
N ILE A 71 -5.46 -2.85 -0.25
CA ILE A 71 -4.79 -1.62 -0.71
C ILE A 71 -3.50 -1.97 -1.44
N ALA A 72 -2.63 -2.79 -0.83
CA ALA A 72 -1.36 -3.19 -1.43
C ALA A 72 -1.55 -3.87 -2.79
N LEU A 73 -2.51 -4.80 -2.89
CA LEU A 73 -2.76 -5.56 -4.11
C LEU A 73 -3.28 -4.67 -5.24
N PHE A 74 -4.24 -3.78 -4.96
CA PHE A 74 -4.76 -2.85 -5.95
C PHE A 74 -3.74 -1.77 -6.33
N ALA A 75 -2.97 -1.25 -5.36
CA ALA A 75 -1.94 -0.25 -5.64
C ALA A 75 -0.88 -0.79 -6.61
N VAL A 76 -0.36 -1.99 -6.36
CA VAL A 76 0.60 -2.63 -7.29
C VAL A 76 -0.04 -2.90 -8.64
N LEU A 77 -1.30 -3.33 -8.69
CA LEU A 77 -1.99 -3.58 -9.96
C LEU A 77 -2.12 -2.29 -10.80
N PHE A 78 -2.51 -1.17 -10.18
CA PHE A 78 -2.60 0.10 -10.89
C PHE A 78 -1.22 0.64 -11.28
N GLU A 79 -0.24 0.56 -10.38
CA GLU A 79 1.11 1.03 -10.64
C GLU A 79 1.80 0.24 -11.76
N THR A 80 1.62 -1.08 -11.79
CA THR A 80 2.11 -1.92 -12.90
C THR A 80 1.38 -1.63 -14.21
N MET A 81 0.06 -1.41 -14.20
CA MET A 81 -0.67 -0.98 -15.41
C MET A 81 -0.17 0.37 -15.94
N ILE A 82 0.04 1.35 -15.06
CA ILE A 82 0.59 2.66 -15.44
C ILE A 82 2.00 2.50 -16.01
N THR A 83 2.86 1.74 -15.33
CA THR A 83 4.24 1.48 -15.78
C THR A 83 4.27 0.81 -17.15
N LEU A 84 3.33 -0.09 -17.43
CA LEU A 84 3.23 -0.79 -18.72
C LEU A 84 2.83 0.14 -19.87
N ILE A 85 1.96 1.13 -19.60
CA ILE A 85 1.51 2.11 -20.60
C ILE A 85 2.56 3.21 -20.80
N PHE A 86 3.08 3.79 -19.72
CA PHE A 86 3.99 4.93 -19.78
C PHE A 86 5.45 4.52 -20.05
N LYS A 87 5.84 3.25 -19.79
CA LYS A 87 7.23 2.76 -19.86
C LYS A 87 8.23 3.57 -19.03
N SER A 88 7.72 4.44 -18.16
CA SER A 88 8.42 5.20 -17.15
C SER A 88 7.63 5.08 -15.84
N ASN A 89 8.36 5.13 -14.73
CA ASN A 89 7.81 5.14 -13.38
C ASN A 89 8.73 6.04 -12.53
N ASP A 90 8.21 6.62 -11.45
CA ASP A 90 8.96 7.35 -10.41
C ASP A 90 10.27 6.63 -10.03
N PHE A 91 10.27 5.29 -9.98
CA PHE A 91 11.49 4.51 -9.73
C PHE A 91 12.61 4.75 -10.76
N VAL A 92 12.25 4.82 -12.05
CA VAL A 92 13.20 5.03 -13.15
C VAL A 92 13.71 6.48 -13.20
N GLU A 93 12.89 7.43 -12.78
CA GLU A 93 13.29 8.85 -12.67
C GLU A 93 14.13 9.14 -11.43
N ALA A 94 13.88 8.44 -10.31
CA ALA A 94 14.61 8.62 -9.05
C ALA A 94 15.99 7.92 -9.04
N LEU A 95 16.19 6.91 -9.89
CA LEU A 95 17.45 6.15 -10.00
C LEU A 95 18.72 7.01 -10.17
N PRO A 96 18.80 8.00 -11.08
CA PRO A 96 19.97 8.85 -11.21
C PRO A 96 20.26 9.68 -9.95
N GLN A 97 19.23 10.11 -9.21
CA GLN A 97 19.44 10.78 -7.91
C GLN A 97 20.00 9.81 -6.87
N MET A 98 19.46 8.58 -6.81
CA MET A 98 19.98 7.53 -5.93
C MET A 98 21.46 7.22 -6.17
N GLU A 99 21.88 7.12 -7.43
CA GLU A 99 23.28 6.88 -7.78
C GLU A 99 24.21 8.00 -7.30
N ILE A 100 23.76 9.26 -7.39
CA ILE A 100 24.53 10.41 -6.91
C ILE A 100 24.68 10.35 -5.39
N THR A 101 23.59 10.11 -4.65
CA THR A 101 23.63 10.02 -3.18
C THR A 101 24.49 8.86 -2.70
N ILE A 102 24.43 7.70 -3.36
CA ILE A 102 25.27 6.55 -3.01
C ILE A 102 26.75 6.84 -3.26
N LYS A 103 27.08 7.50 -4.37
CA LYS A 103 28.46 7.92 -4.66
C LYS A 103 28.99 8.91 -3.62
N GLU A 104 28.13 9.76 -3.07
CA GLU A 104 28.49 10.67 -1.96
C GLU A 104 28.71 9.94 -0.62
N LEU A 105 28.06 8.81 -0.39
CA LEU A 105 28.25 7.99 0.82
C LEU A 105 29.57 7.19 0.83
N GLY A 106 30.28 7.13 -0.30
CA GLY A 106 31.55 6.43 -0.44
C GLY A 106 31.42 5.03 -1.06
N ASP A 107 32.56 4.50 -1.49
CA ASP A 107 32.68 3.29 -2.32
C ASP A 107 32.49 2.02 -1.48
N ILE A 108 31.24 1.72 -1.13
CA ILE A 108 30.87 0.51 -0.39
C ILE A 108 30.42 -0.55 -1.42
N PRO A 109 31.12 -1.70 -1.53
CA PRO A 109 30.91 -2.68 -2.60
C PRO A 109 29.51 -3.32 -2.63
N ILE A 110 28.78 -3.22 -1.51
CA ILE A 110 27.38 -3.68 -1.43
C ILE A 110 26.43 -2.77 -2.22
N PHE A 111 26.77 -1.49 -2.37
CA PHE A 111 25.94 -0.54 -3.11
C PHE A 111 26.10 -0.69 -4.63
N ASP A 112 27.27 -1.06 -5.12
CA ASP A 112 27.49 -1.30 -6.55
C ASP A 112 26.61 -2.46 -7.05
N SER A 113 26.59 -3.56 -6.30
CA SER A 113 25.76 -4.72 -6.62
C SER A 113 24.26 -4.39 -6.58
N ALA A 114 23.84 -3.53 -5.65
CA ALA A 114 22.45 -3.08 -5.56
C ALA A 114 22.08 -2.13 -6.71
N ILE A 115 22.98 -1.19 -7.06
CA ILE A 115 22.78 -0.25 -8.17
C ILE A 115 22.67 -1.02 -9.49
N ASP A 116 23.50 -2.03 -9.72
CA ASP A 116 23.43 -2.84 -10.95
C ASP A 116 22.10 -3.59 -11.07
N LEU A 117 21.61 -4.17 -9.95
CA LEU A 117 20.28 -4.78 -9.90
C LEU A 117 19.18 -3.76 -10.25
N TYR A 118 19.23 -2.57 -9.63
CA TYR A 118 18.26 -1.51 -9.89
C TYR A 118 18.33 -0.97 -11.34
N LYS A 119 19.52 -0.85 -11.91
CA LYS A 119 19.73 -0.49 -13.33
C LYS A 119 19.13 -1.55 -14.25
N GLN A 120 19.29 -2.83 -13.93
CA GLN A 120 18.70 -3.92 -14.69
C GLN A 120 17.16 -3.85 -14.66
N MET A 121 16.58 -3.64 -13.48
CA MET A 121 15.14 -3.45 -13.30
C MET A 121 14.63 -2.23 -14.08
N ALA A 122 15.33 -1.11 -14.05
CA ALA A 122 14.94 0.09 -14.81
C ALA A 122 15.10 -0.08 -16.32
N LYS A 123 16.11 -0.83 -16.77
CA LYS A 123 16.28 -1.18 -18.18
C LYS A 123 15.13 -2.07 -18.65
N GLU A 124 14.72 -3.04 -17.86
CA GLU A 124 13.53 -3.85 -18.15
C GLU A 124 12.28 -2.97 -18.22
N ILE A 125 12.02 -2.12 -17.21
CA ILE A 125 10.88 -1.19 -17.22
C ILE A 125 10.87 -0.29 -18.47
N ARG A 126 12.02 0.27 -18.88
CA ARG A 126 12.10 1.13 -20.07
C ARG A 126 11.89 0.37 -21.40
N THR A 127 12.30 -0.89 -21.47
CA THR A 127 12.28 -1.66 -22.73
C THR A 127 10.97 -2.41 -22.93
N THR A 128 10.48 -3.11 -21.90
CA THR A 128 9.27 -3.93 -21.95
C THR A 128 8.07 -3.28 -21.25
N GLY A 129 8.27 -2.20 -20.48
CA GLY A 129 7.20 -1.61 -19.66
C GLY A 129 6.89 -2.42 -18.40
N PHE A 130 7.59 -3.53 -18.17
CA PHE A 130 7.30 -4.45 -17.07
C PHE A 130 8.57 -5.13 -16.57
N SER A 131 8.78 -5.12 -15.26
CA SER A 131 9.77 -5.95 -14.58
C SER A 131 9.08 -6.75 -13.48
N ALA A 132 9.19 -8.08 -13.57
CA ALA A 132 8.61 -9.00 -12.59
C ALA A 132 9.27 -8.81 -11.21
N THR A 133 10.59 -8.60 -11.20
CA THR A 133 11.38 -8.36 -10.00
C THR A 133 10.93 -7.07 -9.29
N TYR A 134 10.67 -6.01 -10.06
CA TYR A 134 10.17 -4.75 -9.52
C TYR A 134 8.77 -4.89 -8.93
N THR A 135 7.88 -5.55 -9.66
CA THR A 135 6.50 -5.79 -9.21
C THR A 135 6.46 -6.59 -7.91
N PHE A 136 7.30 -7.64 -7.81
CA PHE A 136 7.37 -8.48 -6.61
C PHE A 136 7.94 -7.72 -5.41
N SER A 137 9.03 -6.96 -5.60
CA SER A 137 9.64 -6.14 -4.55
C SER A 137 8.68 -5.06 -4.03
N MET A 138 7.92 -4.42 -4.93
CA MET A 138 6.90 -3.46 -4.52
C MET A 138 5.76 -4.11 -3.77
N LEU A 139 5.25 -5.24 -4.27
CA LEU A 139 4.16 -5.98 -3.60
C LEU A 139 4.52 -6.38 -2.18
N PHE A 140 5.73 -6.90 -1.98
CA PHE A 140 6.21 -7.24 -0.64
C PHE A 140 6.29 -6.00 0.27
N SER A 141 6.85 -4.90 -0.25
CA SER A 141 6.99 -3.65 0.51
C SER A 141 5.64 -3.04 0.88
N TYR A 142 4.69 -3.02 -0.07
CA TYR A 142 3.35 -2.47 0.11
C TYR A 142 2.51 -3.32 1.06
N ILE A 143 2.61 -4.65 1.00
CA ILE A 143 1.90 -5.53 1.95
C ILE A 143 2.35 -5.26 3.38
N ILE A 144 3.66 -5.12 3.62
CA ILE A 144 4.18 -4.82 4.95
C ILE A 144 3.70 -3.43 5.40
N MET A 145 3.91 -2.42 4.55
CA MET A 145 3.61 -1.04 4.90
C MET A 145 2.10 -0.82 5.12
N TYR A 146 1.27 -1.11 4.11
CA TYR A 146 -0.18 -0.96 4.20
C TYR A 146 -0.81 -1.96 5.18
N GLY A 147 -0.22 -3.13 5.39
CA GLY A 147 -0.67 -4.09 6.40
C GLY A 147 -0.53 -3.54 7.82
N VAL A 148 0.64 -2.98 8.16
CA VAL A 148 0.89 -2.38 9.48
C VAL A 148 -0.01 -1.16 9.71
N PHE A 149 -0.05 -0.23 8.77
CA PHE A 149 -0.86 0.98 8.91
C PHE A 149 -2.37 0.73 8.81
N GLY A 150 -2.78 -0.25 8.01
CA GLY A 150 -4.16 -0.74 7.95
C GLY A 150 -4.61 -1.35 9.27
N LEU A 151 -3.74 -2.12 9.94
CA LEU A 151 -4.00 -2.68 11.26
C LEU A 151 -4.19 -1.56 12.30
N ILE A 152 -3.30 -0.55 12.32
CA ILE A 152 -3.42 0.63 13.18
C ILE A 152 -4.74 1.36 12.92
N GLY A 153 -5.11 1.56 11.65
CA GLY A 153 -6.39 2.15 11.25
C GLY A 153 -7.61 1.39 11.74
N GLY A 154 -7.57 0.06 11.64
CA GLY A 154 -8.65 -0.81 12.11
C GLY A 154 -8.82 -0.76 13.63
N LEU A 155 -7.72 -0.72 14.39
CA LEU A 155 -7.75 -0.56 15.85
C LEU A 155 -8.27 0.83 16.25
N LEU A 156 -7.79 1.90 15.61
CA LEU A 156 -8.27 3.27 15.87
C LEU A 156 -9.76 3.43 15.52
N GLY A 157 -10.20 2.85 14.40
CA GLY A 157 -11.60 2.84 14.00
C GLY A 157 -12.50 2.13 15.01
N MET A 158 -12.02 1.01 15.56
CA MET A 158 -12.72 0.28 16.61
C MET A 158 -12.85 1.12 17.90
N ILE A 159 -11.77 1.76 18.37
CA ILE A 159 -11.81 2.63 19.55
C ILE A 159 -12.79 3.79 19.32
N PHE A 160 -12.78 4.39 18.13
CA PHE A 160 -13.67 5.50 17.79
C PHE A 160 -15.15 5.10 17.79
N VAL A 161 -15.48 3.94 17.21
CA VAL A 161 -16.84 3.40 17.21
C VAL A 161 -17.29 3.02 18.62
N ASN A 162 -16.44 2.38 19.41
CA ASN A 162 -16.78 1.92 20.76
C ASN A 162 -16.89 3.08 21.78
N LYS A 163 -16.23 4.22 21.53
CA LYS A 163 -16.38 5.46 22.33
C LYS A 163 -17.67 6.23 22.02
N ARG A 164 -18.28 5.99 20.85
CA ARG A 164 -19.46 6.72 20.36
C ARG A 164 -20.78 5.98 20.61
N ALA A 165 -20.69 4.78 21.17
CA ALA A 165 -21.80 3.89 21.51
C ALA A 165 -22.07 3.97 23.01
#